data_AF-A0A8E8KBR9-F1
#
_entry.id   AF-A0A8E8KBR9-F1
#
_cell.length_a   1.000
_cell.length_b   1.000
_cell.length_c   1.000
_cell.angle_alpha   90.00
_cell.angle_beta   90.00
_cell.angle_gamma   90.00
#
_symmetry.space_group_name_H-M   'P 1'
#
loop_
_entity.id
_entity.type
_entity.pdbx_description
1 polymer ?
#
loop_
_entity_poly.entity_id
_entity_poly.type
_entity_poly.pdbx_seq_one_letter_code
_entity_poly.pdbx_strand_id
1 'polypeptide(L)'
;MLDFLQKSDPEPWPASVPTDPYHPKWQYCFAGQPVFIVARAPFYEARKSRHTAHGLEITFQPWTNFESLTGLDDKGQEARTLIRRRLSQYDDVDKHPDAGDLDDPRKLEWQDTWYPIITSKV
;
A
#
# COMPACT_ATOMS: atom_id res chain seq x y z
N MET A 1 -1.14 -16.06 -7.38
CA MET A 1 -0.03 -15.53 -6.57
C MET A 1 -0.44 -15.31 -5.12
N LEU A 2 -1.37 -14.40 -4.82
CA LEU A 2 -1.81 -14.16 -3.43
C LEU A 2 -2.50 -15.36 -2.77
N ASP A 3 -3.38 -16.04 -3.50
CA ASP A 3 -3.98 -17.29 -3.00
C ASP A 3 -2.92 -18.36 -2.68
N PHE A 4 -1.82 -18.38 -3.45
CA PHE A 4 -0.68 -19.25 -3.15
C PHE A 4 0.05 -18.81 -1.89
N LEU A 5 0.33 -17.51 -1.74
CA LEU A 5 0.97 -16.97 -0.53
C LEU A 5 0.10 -17.23 0.72
N GLN A 6 -1.20 -17.02 0.65
CA GLN A 6 -2.13 -17.30 1.74
C GLN A 6 -2.11 -18.78 2.14
N LYS A 7 -2.09 -19.69 1.15
CA LYS A 7 -2.00 -21.14 1.40
C LYS A 7 -0.64 -21.58 1.94
N SER A 8 0.40 -20.78 1.72
CA SER A 8 1.75 -21.03 2.18
C SER A 8 2.14 -20.14 3.37
N ASP A 9 1.19 -19.46 4.01
CA ASP A 9 1.46 -18.65 5.19
C ASP A 9 1.93 -19.58 6.33
N PRO A 10 3.12 -19.35 6.90
CA PRO A 10 3.60 -20.15 8.02
C PRO A 10 2.81 -19.92 9.32
N GLU A 11 2.07 -18.81 9.42
CA GLU A 11 1.35 -18.41 10.62
C GLU A 11 -0.15 -18.23 10.34
N PRO A 12 -1.03 -18.39 11.35
CA PRO A 12 -2.44 -18.11 11.17
C PRO A 12 -2.70 -16.61 10.95
N TRP A 13 -3.84 -16.32 10.34
CA TRP A 13 -4.31 -14.94 10.22
C TRP A 13 -4.47 -14.29 11.61
N PRO A 14 -3.96 -13.07 11.85
CA PRO A 14 -4.03 -12.43 13.15
C PRO A 14 -5.47 -12.17 13.60
N ALA A 15 -5.80 -12.51 14.85
CA ALA A 15 -7.15 -12.32 15.39
C ALA A 15 -7.58 -10.84 15.49
N SER A 16 -6.62 -9.91 15.50
CA SER A 16 -6.86 -8.46 15.54
C SER A 16 -7.21 -7.86 14.17
N VAL A 17 -7.01 -8.59 13.08
CA VAL A 17 -7.23 -8.11 11.71
C VAL A 17 -8.48 -8.80 11.13
N PRO A 18 -9.48 -8.04 10.64
CA PRO A 18 -10.63 -8.61 9.95
C PRO A 18 -10.21 -9.49 8.77
N THR A 19 -10.99 -10.53 8.46
CA THR A 19 -10.77 -11.39 7.29
C THR A 19 -11.56 -10.94 6.06
N ASP A 20 -12.59 -10.11 6.25
CA ASP A 20 -13.38 -9.52 5.17
C ASP A 20 -12.59 -8.41 4.45
N PRO A 21 -12.24 -8.57 3.16
CA PRO A 21 -11.48 -7.57 2.40
C PRO A 21 -12.23 -6.25 2.17
N TYR A 22 -13.53 -6.20 2.44
CA TYR A 22 -14.33 -4.97 2.40
C TYR A 22 -14.42 -4.26 3.74
N HIS A 23 -13.83 -4.81 4.80
CA HIS A 23 -13.76 -4.15 6.09
C HIS A 23 -12.70 -3.03 6.05
N PRO A 24 -12.97 -1.80 6.51
CA PRO A 24 -12.01 -0.67 6.42
C PRO A 24 -10.66 -0.90 7.13
N LYS A 25 -10.67 -1.75 8.16
CA LYS A 25 -9.46 -2.18 8.91
C LYS A 25 -8.80 -3.45 8.36
N TRP A 26 -9.30 -4.01 7.27
CA TRP A 26 -8.67 -5.17 6.65
C TRP A 26 -7.31 -4.77 6.09
N GLN A 27 -6.34 -5.66 6.28
CA GLN A 27 -4.99 -5.54 5.72
C GLN A 27 -4.56 -6.94 5.31
N TYR A 28 -3.83 -7.07 4.20
CA TYR A 28 -3.22 -8.35 3.87
C TYR A 28 -2.18 -8.72 4.93
N CYS A 29 -2.29 -9.94 5.48
CA CYS A 29 -1.33 -10.46 6.45
C CYS A 29 -0.52 -11.60 5.86
N PHE A 30 0.75 -11.69 6.27
CA PHE A 30 1.62 -12.82 5.99
C PHE A 30 2.58 -13.03 7.16
N ALA A 31 2.84 -14.28 7.55
CA ALA A 31 3.65 -14.63 8.71
C ALA A 31 3.15 -13.95 10.00
N GLY A 32 1.82 -13.89 10.18
CA GLY A 32 1.18 -13.40 11.40
C GLY A 32 1.23 -11.88 11.57
N GLN A 33 1.59 -11.12 10.54
CA GLN A 33 1.68 -9.66 10.59
C GLN A 33 1.06 -9.00 9.37
N PRO A 34 0.44 -7.80 9.52
CA PRO A 34 0.07 -6.98 8.38
C PRO A 34 1.30 -6.60 7.56
N VAL A 35 1.16 -6.66 6.24
CA VAL A 35 2.21 -6.25 5.31
C VAL A 35 1.71 -5.14 4.41
N PHE A 36 2.58 -4.17 4.14
CA PHE A 36 2.34 -3.14 3.15
C PHE A 36 2.91 -3.63 1.81
N ILE A 37 2.10 -3.53 0.76
CA ILE A 37 2.43 -4.08 -0.55
C ILE A 37 2.50 -2.97 -1.58
N VAL A 38 3.62 -2.93 -2.29
CA VAL A 38 3.88 -1.93 -3.32
C VAL A 38 4.34 -2.66 -4.56
N ALA A 39 3.77 -2.33 -5.72
CA ALA A 39 4.34 -2.75 -6.99
C ALA A 39 4.91 -1.60 -7.79
N ARG A 40 5.89 -1.97 -8.61
CA ARG A 40 6.56 -1.14 -9.61
C ARG A 40 6.60 -1.90 -10.92
N ALA A 41 6.53 -1.18 -12.03
CA ALA A 41 6.54 -1.78 -13.35
C ALA A 41 7.03 -0.80 -14.43
N PRO A 42 7.46 -1.29 -15.62
CA PRO A 42 7.92 -0.43 -16.71
C PRO A 42 6.80 0.44 -17.31
N PHE A 43 5.55 -0.02 -17.23
CA PHE A 43 4.40 0.70 -17.80
C PHE A 43 3.99 1.94 -17.00
N TYR A 44 4.54 2.16 -15.79
CA TYR A 44 4.37 3.43 -15.09
C TYR A 44 5.32 4.47 -15.70
N GLU A 45 4.88 5.18 -16.72
CA GLU A 45 5.69 6.24 -17.35
C GLU A 45 5.55 7.57 -16.60
N ALA A 46 4.31 7.98 -16.32
CA ALA A 46 4.01 9.25 -15.68
C ALA A 46 4.09 9.19 -14.13
N ARG A 47 3.94 7.99 -13.54
CA ARG A 47 4.14 7.75 -12.10
C ARG A 47 5.54 7.23 -11.82
N LYS A 48 6.55 8.10 -11.94
CA LYS A 48 7.98 7.77 -11.80
C LYS A 48 8.31 7.05 -10.49
N SER A 49 7.59 7.37 -9.40
CA SER A 49 7.73 6.72 -8.09
C SER A 49 7.41 5.21 -8.11
N ARG A 50 6.69 4.75 -9.13
CA ARG A 50 6.34 3.33 -9.36
C ARG A 50 7.02 2.76 -10.60
N HIS A 51 7.87 3.49 -11.30
CA HIS A 51 8.59 2.99 -12.46
C HIS A 51 9.75 2.04 -12.06
N THR A 52 9.96 0.97 -12.83
CA THR A 52 11.21 0.20 -12.85
C THR A 52 11.44 -0.34 -14.27
N ALA A 53 12.68 -0.38 -14.74
CA ALA A 53 13.00 -0.76 -16.12
C ALA A 53 13.01 -2.28 -16.35
N HIS A 54 13.06 -3.09 -15.28
CA HIS A 54 13.41 -4.51 -15.38
C HIS A 54 12.21 -5.46 -15.45
N GLY A 55 11.02 -5.02 -15.05
CA GLY A 55 9.81 -5.86 -15.04
C GLY A 55 8.87 -5.51 -13.90
N LEU A 56 7.91 -6.39 -13.63
CA LEU A 56 7.02 -6.24 -12.47
C LEU A 56 7.77 -6.60 -11.19
N GLU A 57 7.98 -5.63 -10.32
CA GLU A 57 8.50 -5.80 -8.97
C GLU A 57 7.38 -5.64 -7.96
N ILE A 58 7.27 -6.56 -7.00
CA ILE A 58 6.30 -6.48 -5.90
C ILE A 58 7.05 -6.63 -4.59
N THR A 59 6.99 -5.59 -3.77
CA THR A 59 7.63 -5.55 -2.46
C THR A 59 6.59 -5.80 -1.38
N PHE A 60 6.83 -6.84 -0.60
CA PHE A 60 6.12 -7.12 0.65
C PHE A 60 7.00 -6.67 1.81
N GLN A 61 6.48 -5.79 2.64
CA GLN A 61 7.23 -5.25 3.78
C GLN A 61 6.35 -5.23 5.03
N PRO A 62 6.86 -5.64 6.20
CA PRO A 62 6.10 -5.58 7.45
C PRO A 62 5.60 -4.16 7.75
N TRP A 63 4.38 -4.06 8.24
CA TRP A 63 3.79 -2.76 8.62
C TRP A 63 4.58 -2.06 9.74
N THR A 64 5.29 -2.82 10.58
CA THR A 64 6.16 -2.31 11.66
C THR A 64 7.20 -1.31 11.17
N ASN A 65 7.65 -1.43 9.91
CA ASN A 65 8.57 -0.46 9.29
C ASN A 65 7.99 0.96 9.18
N PHE A 66 6.66 1.08 9.22
CA PHE A 66 5.94 2.35 9.05
C PHE A 66 5.38 2.92 10.35
N GLU A 67 5.54 2.25 11.51
CA GLU A 67 4.94 2.70 12.77
C GLU A 67 5.26 4.17 13.10
N SER A 68 6.51 4.58 12.87
CA SER A 68 6.99 5.96 13.06
C SER A 68 6.45 6.98 12.06
N LEU A 69 5.93 6.54 10.91
CA LEU A 69 5.28 7.35 9.88
C LEU A 69 3.75 7.33 10.01
N THR A 70 3.22 6.31 10.70
CA THR A 70 1.78 6.06 10.88
C THR A 70 1.21 6.65 12.17
N GLY A 71 2.06 7.23 13.04
CA GLY A 71 1.59 7.99 14.18
C GLY A 71 0.55 9.05 13.78
N LEU A 72 -0.53 9.14 14.55
CA LEU A 72 -1.45 10.29 14.53
C LEU A 72 -0.85 11.51 15.24
N ASP A 73 0.39 11.40 15.72
CA ASP A 73 1.15 12.49 16.28
C ASP A 73 1.55 13.49 15.19
N ASP A 74 1.88 14.72 15.62
CA ASP A 74 2.22 15.81 14.70
C ASP A 74 3.37 15.44 13.76
N LYS A 75 4.30 14.60 14.24
CA LYS A 75 5.45 14.11 13.45
C LYS A 75 5.03 13.19 12.32
N GLY A 76 4.13 12.23 12.56
CA GLY A 76 3.60 11.35 11.52
C GLY A 76 2.84 12.13 10.45
N GLN A 77 2.03 13.12 10.86
CA GLN A 77 1.29 13.98 9.92
C GLN A 77 2.23 14.87 9.09
N GLU A 78 3.26 15.44 9.69
CA GLU A 78 4.26 16.25 8.98
C GLU A 78 5.04 15.38 7.98
N ALA A 79 5.46 14.18 8.38
CA ALA A 79 6.17 13.25 7.51
C ALA A 79 5.32 12.87 6.28
N ARG A 80 4.03 12.55 6.47
CA ARG A 80 3.12 12.25 5.36
C ARG A 80 2.92 13.45 4.44
N THR A 81 2.77 14.64 5.01
CA THR A 81 2.63 15.88 4.24
C THR A 81 3.89 16.14 3.39
N LEU A 82 5.07 15.94 3.96
CA LEU A 82 6.33 16.06 3.25
C LEU A 82 6.47 15.01 2.13
N ILE A 83 6.13 13.75 2.39
CA ILE A 83 6.13 12.68 1.38
C ILE A 83 5.19 13.04 0.24
N ARG A 84 3.95 13.47 0.54
CA ARG A 84 2.96 13.87 -0.48
C ARG A 84 3.46 15.03 -1.34
N ARG A 85 4.05 16.06 -0.72
CA ARG A 85 4.62 17.20 -1.44
C ARG A 85 5.78 16.79 -2.36
N ARG A 86 6.63 15.87 -1.92
CA ARG A 86 7.73 15.36 -2.75
C ARG A 86 7.22 14.52 -3.91
N LEU A 87 6.22 13.67 -3.66
CA LEU A 87 5.60 12.86 -4.71
C LEU A 87 4.94 13.73 -5.77
N SER A 88 4.21 14.79 -5.38
CA SER A 88 3.58 15.70 -6.36
C SER A 88 4.57 16.51 -7.19
N GLN A 89 5.83 16.63 -6.74
CA GLN A 89 6.91 17.27 -7.51
C GLN A 89 7.67 16.27 -8.39
N TYR A 90 7.56 14.97 -8.09
CA TYR A 90 8.33 13.91 -8.73
C TYR A 90 7.52 13.15 -9.79
N ASP A 91 6.28 12.81 -9.47
CA ASP A 91 5.35 12.17 -10.39
C ASP A 91 4.69 13.24 -11.28
N ASP A 92 4.46 12.88 -12.54
CA ASP A 92 3.76 13.72 -13.52
C ASP A 92 2.24 13.52 -13.47
N VAL A 93 1.75 12.75 -12.50
CA VAL A 93 0.34 12.45 -12.26
C VAL A 93 -0.02 12.71 -10.82
N ASP A 94 -1.28 13.08 -10.62
CA ASP A 94 -1.83 13.27 -9.28
C ASP A 94 -1.88 11.96 -8.47
N LYS A 95 -2.09 12.15 -7.16
CA LYS A 95 -2.42 11.06 -6.25
C LYS A 95 -3.63 10.30 -6.79
N HIS A 96 -3.57 8.98 -6.74
CA HIS A 96 -4.74 8.15 -7.08
C HIS A 96 -5.95 8.59 -6.23
N PRO A 97 -7.16 8.75 -6.81
CA PRO A 97 -8.34 9.23 -6.09
C PRO A 97 -8.66 8.38 -4.85
N ASP A 98 -8.45 7.07 -4.98
CA ASP A 98 -8.74 6.12 -3.90
C ASP A 98 -7.67 6.08 -2.80
N ALA A 99 -6.50 6.69 -3.02
CA ALA A 99 -5.41 6.74 -2.03
C ALA A 99 -5.76 7.65 -0.85
N GLY A 100 -6.67 7.18 0.01
CA GLY A 100 -7.28 7.93 1.11
C GLY A 100 -6.37 8.07 2.34
N ASP A 101 -6.78 8.93 3.26
CA ASP A 101 -6.16 9.01 4.58
C ASP A 101 -6.41 7.73 5.38
N LEU A 102 -5.52 7.41 6.33
CA LEU A 102 -5.62 6.19 7.13
C LEU A 102 -6.91 6.10 7.96
N ASP A 103 -7.55 7.23 8.22
CA ASP A 103 -8.75 7.34 9.05
C ASP A 103 -10.06 7.44 8.25
N ASP A 104 -10.03 7.36 6.90
CA ASP A 104 -11.26 7.38 6.10
C ASP A 104 -12.00 6.03 6.25
N PRO A 105 -13.22 6.00 6.81
CA PRO A 105 -13.97 4.76 7.03
C PRO A 105 -14.44 4.10 5.72
N ARG A 106 -14.31 4.76 4.57
CA ARG A 106 -14.64 4.22 3.25
C ARG A 106 -13.43 3.66 2.53
N LYS A 107 -12.23 3.84 3.09
CA LYS A 107 -10.99 3.35 2.52
C LYS A 107 -10.96 1.83 2.54
N LEU A 108 -10.71 1.25 1.38
CA LEU A 108 -10.39 -0.17 1.27
C LEU A 108 -8.90 -0.29 0.98
N GLU A 109 -8.18 -0.99 1.85
CA GLU A 109 -6.72 -1.11 1.75
C GLU A 109 -6.28 -1.56 0.35
N TRP A 110 -7.02 -2.49 -0.24
CA TRP A 110 -6.68 -3.01 -1.56
C TRP A 110 -6.83 -2.00 -2.71
N GLN A 111 -7.56 -0.91 -2.52
CA GLN A 111 -7.63 0.17 -3.51
C GLN A 111 -6.35 1.01 -3.55
N ASP A 112 -5.60 1.07 -2.44
CA ASP A 112 -4.35 1.83 -2.34
C ASP A 112 -3.14 1.02 -2.77
N THR A 113 -3.13 -0.26 -2.43
CA THR A 113 -2.01 -1.16 -2.68
C THR A 113 -2.17 -1.94 -3.97
N TRP A 114 -3.35 -2.49 -4.25
CA TRP A 114 -3.57 -3.44 -5.35
C TRP A 114 -4.15 -2.83 -6.62
N TYR A 115 -5.15 -1.96 -6.52
CA TYR A 115 -5.82 -1.38 -7.69
C TYR A 115 -4.86 -0.64 -8.64
N PRO A 116 -3.87 0.15 -8.16
CA PRO A 116 -2.92 0.84 -9.04
C PRO A 116 -2.05 -0.13 -9.84
N ILE A 117 -1.89 -1.39 -9.40
CA ILE A 117 -1.10 -2.43 -10.05
C ILE A 117 -1.80 -2.99 -11.30
N ILE A 118 -3.14 -2.96 -11.31
CA ILE A 118 -3.96 -3.70 -12.29
C ILE A 118 -4.61 -2.76 -13.32
N THR A 119 -4.92 -1.51 -12.94
CA THR A 119 -5.76 -0.62 -13.76
C THR A 119 -5.04 0.60 -14.34
N SER A 120 -3.74 0.77 -14.08
CA SER A 120 -2.95 1.91 -14.56
C SER A 120 -2.56 1.79 -16.04
N LYS A 121 -3.58 1.87 -16.90
CA LYS A 121 -3.45 2.32 -18.30
C LYS A 121 -3.82 3.80 -18.47
N VAL A 122 -3.86 4.56 -17.37
CA VAL A 122 -4.14 6.00 -17.37
C VAL A 122 -2.96 6.74 -16.78
#